data_AF-A0A7K3VDV8-F1
#
_entry.id   AF-A0A7K3VDV8-F1
#
_cell.length_a   1.000
_cell.length_b   1.000
_cell.length_c   1.000
_cell.angle_alpha   90.00
_cell.angle_beta   90.00
_cell.angle_gamma   90.00
#
_symmetry.space_group_name_H-M   'P 1'
#
loop_
_entity.id
_entity.type
_entity.pdbx_description
1 polymer ?
#
loop_
_entity_poly.entity_id
_entity_poly.type
_entity_poly.pdbx_seq_one_letter_code
_entity_poly.pdbx_strand_id
1 'polypeptide(L)'
;MPKPSLAAISVVALLSSCSFFSSGPSEAEVEQALGIQIHDNQCVAAQGKPGYMCTFLTDGNNWSITRRLIKTDNGWQPVAGN
;
A
#
# COMPACT_ATOMS: atom_id res chain seq x y z
N MET A 1 57.60 -7.79 22.02
CA MET A 1 56.19 -7.37 21.91
C MET A 1 56.15 -5.87 21.62
N PRO A 2 55.54 -5.45 20.49
CA PRO A 2 54.45 -4.47 20.59
C PRO A 2 53.27 -4.73 19.62
N LYS A 3 52.08 -4.56 20.20
CA LYS A 3 50.78 -4.03 19.73
C LYS A 3 50.16 -4.49 18.38
N PRO A 4 48.91 -5.03 18.39
CA PRO A 4 48.16 -5.35 17.18
C PRO A 4 47.58 -4.09 16.53
N SER A 5 47.74 -3.98 15.21
CA SER A 5 47.14 -2.93 14.39
C SER A 5 45.70 -3.30 14.04
N LEU A 6 44.75 -2.50 14.51
CA LEU A 6 43.36 -2.52 14.09
C LEU A 6 43.26 -1.86 12.71
N ALA A 7 42.94 -2.66 11.69
CA ALA A 7 42.45 -2.16 10.42
C ALA A 7 40.98 -2.54 10.28
N ALA A 8 40.12 -1.55 10.58
CA ALA A 8 38.74 -1.51 10.15
C ALA A 8 38.67 -1.26 8.63
N ILE A 9 37.60 -1.73 7.98
CA ILE A 9 36.90 -1.24 6.77
C ILE A 9 36.09 -2.44 6.24
N SER A 10 34.86 -2.38 5.73
CA SER A 10 33.71 -1.48 5.77
C SER A 10 32.71 -2.10 4.76
N VAL A 11 31.42 -2.04 5.06
CA VAL A 11 30.28 -2.13 4.12
C VAL A 11 30.08 -3.43 3.31
N VAL A 12 29.05 -4.20 3.71
CA VAL A 12 28.00 -4.61 2.76
C VAL A 12 26.66 -4.21 3.37
N ALA A 13 26.11 -3.15 2.80
CA ALA A 13 24.74 -2.72 3.00
C ALA A 13 23.77 -3.59 2.18
N LEU A 14 22.47 -3.42 2.47
CA LEU A 14 21.30 -3.68 1.62
C LEU A 14 20.66 -5.07 1.71
N LEU A 15 19.76 -5.22 2.69
CA LEU A 15 18.36 -5.58 2.45
C LEU A 15 17.55 -4.84 3.53
N SER A 16 17.37 -3.52 3.47
CA SER A 16 16.34 -2.87 2.64
C SER A 16 15.13 -3.75 2.34
N SER A 17 14.52 -4.36 3.36
CA SER A 17 13.06 -4.46 3.39
C SER A 17 12.50 -3.10 3.80
N CYS A 18 12.77 -2.09 2.97
CA CYS A 18 11.81 -1.00 2.83
C CYS A 18 10.53 -1.72 2.42
N SER A 19 9.60 -1.90 3.36
CA SER A 19 8.19 -1.98 3.04
C SER A 19 8.00 -0.90 2.00
N PHE A 20 7.83 -1.29 0.74
CA PHE A 20 7.54 -0.34 -0.31
C PHE A 20 6.29 0.36 0.20
N PHE A 21 6.46 1.58 0.69
CA PHE A 21 5.39 2.53 0.96
C PHE A 21 4.81 2.92 -0.40
N SER A 22 4.34 1.93 -1.16
CA SER A 22 3.19 2.17 -2.00
C SER A 22 2.05 2.21 -0.98
N SER A 23 1.90 3.37 -0.35
CA SER A 23 0.66 3.73 0.32
C SER A 23 -0.44 3.35 -0.67
N GLY A 24 -1.34 2.46 -0.28
CA GLY A 24 -2.52 2.16 -1.11
C GLY A 24 -3.27 3.45 -1.46
N PRO A 25 -4.30 3.39 -2.31
CA PRO A 25 -5.05 4.59 -2.65
C PRO A 25 -5.54 5.28 -1.38
N SER A 26 -5.37 6.59 -1.35
CA SER A 26 -5.97 7.47 -0.34
C SER A 26 -7.50 7.41 -0.42
N GLU A 27 -8.18 7.86 0.64
CA GLU A 27 -9.64 7.93 0.68
C GLU A 27 -10.21 8.65 -0.55
N ALA A 28 -9.71 9.86 -0.86
CA ALA A 28 -10.13 10.61 -2.04
C ALA A 28 -9.89 9.87 -3.37
N GLU A 29 -8.82 9.07 -3.48
CA GLU A 29 -8.57 8.25 -4.67
C GLU A 29 -9.56 7.07 -4.77
N VAL A 30 -9.97 6.49 -3.64
CA VAL A 30 -11.00 5.44 -3.59
C VAL A 30 -12.37 6.03 -3.91
N GLU A 31 -12.72 7.20 -3.36
CA GLU A 31 -13.94 7.93 -3.67
C GLU A 31 -14.02 8.27 -5.16
N GLN A 32 -12.94 8.79 -5.74
CA GLN A 32 -12.86 9.09 -7.17
C GLN A 32 -13.03 7.83 -8.03
N ALA A 33 -12.43 6.71 -7.62
CA ALA A 33 -12.51 5.45 -8.35
C ALA A 33 -13.91 4.82 -8.30
N LEU A 34 -14.66 5.02 -7.21
CA LEU A 34 -15.95 4.39 -6.98
C LEU A 34 -17.16 5.30 -7.21
N GLY A 35 -16.95 6.63 -7.23
CA GLY A 35 -18.02 7.62 -7.36
C GLY A 35 -18.93 7.70 -6.13
N ILE A 36 -18.42 7.37 -4.94
CA ILE A 36 -19.15 7.40 -3.67
C ILE A 36 -18.31 8.08 -2.59
N GLN A 37 -18.95 8.64 -1.56
CA GLN A 37 -18.28 9.16 -0.38
C GLN A 37 -18.00 8.04 0.63
N ILE A 38 -16.81 8.05 1.21
CA ILE A 38 -16.37 7.01 2.14
C ILE A 38 -15.52 7.60 3.27
N HIS A 39 -15.37 6.83 4.34
CA HIS A 39 -14.45 7.12 5.43
C HIS A 39 -13.79 5.83 5.96
N ASP A 40 -12.82 6.00 6.86
CA ASP A 40 -12.08 4.90 7.49
C ASP A 40 -11.43 3.96 6.46
N ASN A 41 -10.88 4.53 5.38
CA ASN A 41 -10.27 3.76 4.31
C ASN A 41 -9.01 3.01 4.76
N GLN A 42 -9.02 1.69 4.63
CA GLN A 42 -7.91 0.79 4.94
C GLN A 42 -7.55 -0.04 3.71
N CYS A 43 -6.42 0.28 3.08
CA CYS A 43 -5.92 -0.43 1.91
C CYS A 43 -4.69 -1.26 2.22
N VAL A 44 -4.72 -2.55 1.87
CA VAL A 44 -3.58 -3.46 1.96
C VAL A 44 -3.27 -4.05 0.59
N ALA A 45 -2.00 -4.37 0.30
CA ALA A 45 -1.65 -4.98 -0.99
C ALA A 45 -2.42 -6.30 -1.19
N ALA A 46 -3.00 -6.50 -2.37
CA ALA A 46 -3.77 -7.70 -2.67
C ALA A 46 -2.82 -8.91 -2.78
N GLN A 47 -3.11 -9.98 -2.04
CA GLN A 47 -2.26 -11.17 -2.04
C GLN A 47 -2.43 -11.95 -3.35
N GLY A 48 -1.32 -12.20 -4.05
CA GLY A 48 -1.30 -12.99 -5.29
C GLY A 48 -2.01 -12.35 -6.48
N LYS A 49 -2.44 -11.08 -6.36
CA LYS A 49 -3.11 -10.31 -7.41
C LYS A 49 -2.56 -8.88 -7.45
N PRO A 50 -2.58 -8.20 -8.60
CA PRO A 50 -2.21 -6.80 -8.65
C PRO A 50 -3.23 -5.94 -7.89
N GLY A 51 -2.74 -4.86 -7.28
CA GLY A 51 -3.53 -3.82 -6.63
C GLY A 51 -3.58 -3.91 -5.11
N TYR A 52 -4.57 -3.21 -4.55
CA TYR A 52 -4.85 -3.10 -3.13
C TYR A 52 -6.26 -3.55 -2.82
N MET A 53 -6.43 -4.33 -1.76
CA MET A 53 -7.72 -4.57 -1.13
C MET A 53 -8.01 -3.42 -0.17
N CYS A 54 -9.00 -2.60 -0.49
CA CYS A 54 -9.43 -1.46 0.32
C CYS A 54 -10.75 -1.78 0.99
N THR A 55 -10.77 -1.71 2.31
CA THR A 55 -11.97 -1.80 3.14
C THR A 55 -12.28 -0.41 3.68
N PHE A 56 -13.51 0.05 3.49
CA PHE A 56 -13.95 1.38 3.89
C PHE A 56 -15.41 1.35 4.32
N LEU A 57 -15.88 2.41 4.97
CA LEU A 57 -17.27 2.62 5.33
C LEU A 57 -17.92 3.61 4.36
N THR A 58 -19.14 3.32 3.90
CA THR A 58 -19.90 4.26 3.06
C THR A 58 -20.55 5.35 3.89
N ASP A 59 -20.43 6.60 3.45
CA ASP A 59 -21.14 7.72 4.07
C ASP A 59 -22.65 7.57 3.85
N GLY A 60 -23.40 7.59 4.95
CA GLY A 60 -24.86 7.44 4.97
C GLY A 60 -25.31 6.20 5.75
N ASN A 61 -24.85 5.02 5.36
CA ASN A 61 -25.30 3.75 5.96
C ASN A 61 -24.23 3.06 6.82
N ASN A 62 -22.98 3.55 6.83
CA ASN A 62 -21.83 2.94 7.50
C ASN A 62 -21.65 1.45 7.12
N TRP A 63 -21.91 1.11 5.85
CA TRP A 63 -21.68 -0.24 5.37
C TRP A 63 -20.20 -0.44 5.10
N SER A 64 -19.64 -1.49 5.70
CA SER A 64 -18.27 -1.91 5.39
C SER A 64 -18.23 -2.62 4.04
N ILE A 65 -17.47 -2.06 3.12
CA ILE A 65 -17.29 -2.60 1.78
C ILE A 65 -15.80 -2.86 1.56
N THR A 66 -15.48 -4.02 1.02
CA THR A 66 -14.13 -4.37 0.57
C THR A 66 -14.09 -4.43 -0.96
N ARG A 67 -13.20 -3.66 -1.58
CA ARG A 67 -12.97 -3.64 -3.04
C ARG A 67 -11.49 -3.76 -3.36
N ARG A 68 -11.17 -4.44 -4.47
CA ARG A 68 -9.83 -4.42 -5.04
C ARG A 68 -9.68 -3.25 -6.00
N LEU A 69 -8.68 -2.41 -5.79
CA LEU A 69 -8.32 -1.31 -6.68
C LEU A 69 -6.94 -1.54 -7.29
N ILE A 70 -6.82 -1.29 -8.59
CA ILE A 70 -5.54 -1.30 -9.32
C ILE A 70 -5.22 0.10 -9.80
N LYS A 71 -3.93 0.47 -9.77
CA LYS A 71 -3.47 1.73 -10.34
C LYS A 71 -3.24 1.54 -11.83
N THR A 72 -3.90 2.35 -12.65
CA THR A 72 -3.77 2.39 -14.11
C THR A 72 -3.25 3.77 -14.54
N ASP A 73 -2.98 3.95 -15.83
CA ASP A 73 -2.58 5.25 -16.39
C ASP A 73 -3.66 6.33 -16.22
N ASN A 74 -4.93 5.91 -16.08
CA ASN A 74 -6.07 6.79 -15.84
C ASN A 74 -6.40 6.96 -14.35
N GLY A 75 -5.51 6.52 -13.44
CA GLY A 75 -5.73 6.53 -12.00
C GLY A 75 -6.21 5.20 -11.44
N TRP A 76 -6.75 5.23 -10.23
CA TRP A 76 -7.24 4.03 -9.54
C TRP A 76 -8.57 3.57 -10.12
N GLN A 77 -8.70 2.26 -10.30
CA GLN A 77 -9.90 1.66 -10.89
C GLN A 77 -10.32 0.44 -10.07
N PRO A 78 -11.62 0.26 -9.79
CA PRO A 78 -12.12 -0.94 -9.13
C PRO A 78 -12.05 -2.13 -10.08
N VAL A 79 -11.72 -3.30 -9.55
CA VAL A 79 -11.73 -4.56 -10.30
C VAL A 79 -12.85 -5.44 -9.78
N ALA A 80 -13.62 -6.03 -10.71
CA ALA A 80 -14.59 -7.06 -10.36
C ALA A 80 -13.87 -8.33 -9.87
N GLY A 81 -14.25 -8.80 -8.69
CA GLY A 81 -13.73 -10.03 -8.09
C GLY A 81 -12.53 -9.82 -7.15
N ASN A 82 -12.67 -10.41 -5.96
CA ASN A 82 -11.55 -10.62 -5.03
C ASN A 82 -10.61 -11.67 -5.58
#